data_AF-A0A2V9V0D1-F1
#
_entry.id   AF-A0A2V9V0D1-F1
#
_cell.length_a   1.000
_cell.length_b   1.000
_cell.length_c   1.000
_cell.angle_alpha   90.00
_cell.angle_beta   90.00
_cell.angle_gamma   90.00
#
_symmetry.space_group_name_H-M   'P 1'
#
loop_
_entity.id
_entity.type
_entity.pdbx_description
1 polymer ?
#
loop_
_entity_poly.entity_id
_entity_poly.type
_entity_poly.pdbx_seq_one_letter_code
_entity_poly.pdbx_strand_id
1 'polypeptide(L)'
;VFSLFEGKRFDLGLYEAGTTRMVRFDRAGVSYIFCNIHPEMSAVVIALKTPYYGLSDGTGKITIQNVPAGRYAMQVWAEGASAEYLKSLSREVTVSASEHSLGTVRIREDRPPGPHKNKYGRDYDAPGTDYPPGEPK
;
A
#
# COMPACT_ATOMS: atom_id res chain seq x y z
N VAL A 1 0.85 -9.56 13.02
CA VAL A 1 0.84 -8.59 11.89
C VAL A 1 1.86 -9.02 10.86
N PHE A 2 1.50 -9.11 9.58
CA PHE A 2 2.37 -9.66 8.55
C PHE A 2 2.19 -8.99 7.18
N SER A 3 3.15 -9.20 6.29
CA SER A 3 3.03 -8.93 4.85
C SER A 3 3.67 -10.05 4.05
N LEU A 4 2.99 -10.51 3.00
CA LEU A 4 3.48 -11.53 2.06
C LEU A 4 3.78 -10.96 0.66
N PHE A 5 3.72 -9.63 0.50
CA PHE A 5 3.82 -8.96 -0.80
C PHE A 5 5.25 -8.57 -1.15
N GLU A 6 5.50 -8.38 -2.45
CA GLU A 6 6.82 -8.12 -3.03
C GLU A 6 7.50 -6.82 -2.57
N GLY A 7 6.76 -5.86 -1.99
CA GLY A 7 7.36 -4.67 -1.38
C GLY A 7 8.28 -5.03 -0.21
N LYS A 8 7.72 -5.67 0.82
CA LYS A 8 8.47 -6.19 1.98
C LYS A 8 7.71 -7.34 2.62
N ARG A 9 8.32 -8.53 2.67
CA ARG A 9 7.77 -9.68 3.39
C ARG A 9 8.25 -9.71 4.84
N PHE A 10 7.33 -9.94 5.77
CA PHE A 10 7.62 -10.07 7.20
C PHE A 10 6.45 -10.72 7.96
N ASP A 11 6.73 -11.31 9.13
CA ASP A 11 5.73 -11.69 10.13
C ASP A 11 6.24 -11.22 11.50
N LEU A 12 5.47 -10.34 12.15
CA LEU A 12 5.78 -9.83 13.49
C LEU A 12 5.21 -10.71 14.59
N GLY A 13 4.48 -11.77 14.29
CA GLY A 13 3.78 -12.59 15.27
C GLY A 13 2.67 -11.83 16.01
N LEU A 14 2.28 -12.39 17.15
CA LEU A 14 1.46 -11.74 18.17
C LEU A 14 2.37 -11.06 19.20
N TYR A 15 1.89 -9.98 19.77
CA TYR A 15 2.62 -9.23 20.78
C TYR A 15 1.64 -8.45 21.67
N GLU A 16 2.01 -8.31 22.94
CA GLU A 16 1.18 -7.68 23.97
C GLU A 16 0.93 -6.19 23.69
N ALA A 17 -0.21 -5.71 24.19
CA ALA A 17 -0.55 -4.29 24.13
C ALA A 17 0.55 -3.44 24.79
N GLY A 18 0.92 -2.34 24.13
CA GLY A 18 1.99 -1.45 24.58
C GLY A 18 3.40 -1.86 24.13
N THR A 19 3.58 -3.04 23.53
CA THR A 19 4.87 -3.41 22.90
C THR A 19 4.97 -2.85 21.48
N THR A 20 6.21 -2.54 21.05
CA THR A 20 6.49 -2.04 19.70
C THR A 20 7.45 -2.98 18.98
N ARG A 21 7.16 -3.27 17.71
CA ARG A 21 8.08 -3.95 16.79
C ARG A 21 8.30 -3.07 15.56
N MET A 22 9.51 -3.12 14.99
CA MET A 22 9.89 -2.27 13.86
C MET A 22 10.15 -3.10 12.60
N VAL A 23 9.66 -2.62 11.46
CA VAL A 23 9.98 -3.13 10.12
C VAL A 23 10.53 -1.99 9.29
N ARG A 24 11.72 -2.20 8.69
CA ARG A 24 12.31 -1.26 7.74
C ARG A 24 11.91 -1.61 6.31
N PHE A 25 11.30 -0.65 5.62
CA PHE A 25 10.99 -0.73 4.18
C PHE A 25 12.14 -0.13 3.37
N ASP A 26 13.07 -0.98 2.95
CA ASP A 26 14.32 -0.65 2.27
C ASP A 26 14.30 -0.95 0.75
N ARG A 27 13.22 -1.56 0.27
CA ARG A 27 12.99 -1.85 -1.14
C ARG A 27 11.73 -1.13 -1.59
N ALA A 28 11.83 -0.45 -2.73
CA ALA A 28 10.67 0.19 -3.33
C ALA A 28 9.65 -0.84 -3.82
N GLY A 29 8.37 -0.53 -3.60
CA GLY A 29 7.26 -1.42 -3.87
C GLY A 29 6.09 -1.18 -2.93
N VAL A 30 4.99 -1.86 -3.22
CA VAL A 30 3.75 -1.82 -2.43
C VAL A 30 3.75 -3.02 -1.48
N SER A 31 3.49 -2.76 -0.20
CA SER A 31 3.36 -3.78 0.84
C SER A 31 1.98 -3.66 1.47
N TYR A 32 1.14 -4.68 1.29
CA TYR A 32 -0.09 -4.81 2.05
C TYR A 32 0.23 -5.47 3.39
N ILE A 33 -0.28 -4.89 4.46
CA ILE A 33 -0.04 -5.29 5.84
C ILE A 33 -1.37 -5.74 6.42
N PHE A 34 -1.37 -6.90 7.05
CA PHE A 34 -2.56 -7.51 7.61
C PHE A 34 -2.34 -7.92 9.06
N CYS A 35 -3.40 -7.87 9.87
CA CYS A 35 -3.41 -8.57 11.15
C CYS A 35 -3.59 -10.08 10.91
N ASN A 36 -3.20 -10.92 11.85
CA ASN A 36 -3.45 -12.37 11.77
C ASN A 36 -4.67 -12.83 12.58
N ILE A 37 -5.23 -11.96 13.43
CA ILE A 37 -6.33 -12.28 14.35
C ILE A 37 -7.53 -11.33 14.21
N HIS A 38 -7.41 -10.28 13.38
CA HIS A 38 -8.46 -9.29 13.12
C HIS A 38 -8.62 -9.14 11.59
N PRO A 39 -9.63 -9.76 10.96
CA PRO A 39 -9.84 -9.72 9.50
C PRO A 39 -10.13 -8.32 8.93
N GLU A 40 -10.49 -7.37 9.78
CA GLU A 40 -10.79 -5.98 9.46
C GLU A 40 -9.57 -5.07 9.45
N MET A 41 -8.43 -5.54 9.98
CA MET A 41 -7.22 -4.73 10.12
C MET A 41 -6.28 -4.89 8.92
N SER A 42 -6.30 -3.91 8.02
CA SER A 42 -5.35 -3.77 6.93
C SER A 42 -4.63 -2.42 6.93
N ALA A 43 -3.48 -2.38 6.25
CA ALA A 43 -2.80 -1.14 5.90
C ALA A 43 -1.99 -1.35 4.62
N VAL A 44 -1.64 -0.26 3.94
CA VAL A 44 -0.73 -0.28 2.80
C VAL A 44 0.46 0.64 3.07
N VAL A 45 1.66 0.14 2.77
CA VAL A 45 2.89 0.93 2.74
C VAL A 45 3.45 0.94 1.32
N ILE A 46 3.67 2.12 0.77
CA ILE A 46 4.30 2.32 -0.54
C ILE A 46 5.68 2.91 -0.30
N ALA A 47 6.72 2.12 -0.55
CA ALA A 47 8.10 2.59 -0.49
C ALA A 47 8.54 3.07 -1.88
N LEU A 48 9.09 4.29 -1.96
CA LEU A 48 9.50 4.94 -3.21
C LEU A 48 11.02 5.15 -3.24
N LYS A 49 11.61 5.09 -4.45
CA LYS A 49 13.01 5.50 -4.68
C LYS A 49 13.19 7.01 -4.90
N THR A 50 12.10 7.76 -4.84
CA THR A 50 12.03 9.18 -5.17
C THR A 50 11.35 9.94 -4.04
N PRO A 51 11.81 11.17 -3.72
CA PRO A 51 11.09 12.05 -2.79
C PRO A 51 9.87 12.71 -3.44
N TYR A 52 9.71 12.62 -4.76
CA TYR A 52 8.64 13.29 -5.50
C TYR A 52 7.40 12.39 -5.56
N TYR A 53 6.47 12.61 -4.62
CA TYR A 53 5.16 11.97 -4.60
C TYR A 53 4.10 12.94 -4.06
N GLY A 54 2.84 12.63 -4.32
CA GLY A 54 1.70 13.37 -3.79
C GLY A 54 0.52 12.43 -3.57
N LEU A 55 -0.28 12.74 -2.56
CA LEU A 55 -1.54 12.05 -2.30
C LEU A 55 -2.66 12.94 -2.82
N SER A 56 -3.68 12.34 -3.43
CA SER A 56 -4.90 13.06 -3.77
C SER A 56 -5.65 13.42 -2.50
N ASP A 57 -6.15 14.65 -2.42
CA ASP A 57 -7.12 15.01 -1.41
C ASP A 57 -8.52 14.44 -1.73
N GLY A 58 -9.50 14.69 -0.86
CA GLY A 58 -10.88 14.23 -1.05
C GLY A 58 -11.59 14.81 -2.29
N THR A 59 -11.01 15.81 -2.95
CA THR A 59 -11.51 16.37 -4.23
C THR A 59 -10.78 15.80 -5.44
N GLY A 60 -9.78 14.95 -5.24
CA GLY A 60 -8.94 14.36 -6.29
C GLY A 60 -7.77 15.25 -6.73
N LYS A 61 -7.51 16.38 -6.05
CA LYS A 61 -6.39 17.26 -6.40
C LYS A 61 -5.09 16.72 -5.80
N ILE A 62 -4.03 16.74 -6.61
CA ILE A 62 -2.68 16.32 -6.22
C ILE A 62 -1.73 17.51 -6.41
N THR A 63 -0.77 17.67 -5.51
CA THR A 63 0.34 18.61 -5.67
C THR A 63 1.63 17.93 -5.22
N ILE A 64 2.64 17.97 -6.07
CA ILE A 64 4.00 17.48 -5.76
C ILE A 64 4.90 18.72 -5.78
N GLN A 65 5.41 19.10 -4.61
CA GLN A 65 6.20 20.31 -4.46
C GLN A 65 7.67 20.06 -4.81
N ASN A 66 8.36 21.14 -5.21
CA ASN A 66 9.81 21.17 -5.38
C ASN A 66 10.35 20.10 -6.36
N VAL A 67 9.58 19.76 -7.40
CA VAL A 67 10.05 18.85 -8.46
C VAL A 67 10.94 19.66 -9.42
N PRO A 68 12.22 19.30 -9.59
CA PRO A 68 13.10 19.96 -10.54
C PRO A 68 12.59 19.83 -11.99
N ALA A 69 13.04 20.73 -12.86
CA ALA A 69 12.78 20.57 -14.28
C ALA A 69 13.47 19.29 -14.82
N GLY A 70 12.75 18.52 -15.64
CA GLY A 70 13.24 17.24 -16.13
C GLY A 70 12.14 16.37 -16.73
N ARG A 71 12.51 15.18 -17.21
CA ARG A 71 11.57 14.15 -17.65
C ARG A 71 11.46 13.07 -16.59
N TYR A 72 10.24 12.68 -16.28
CA TYR A 72 9.93 11.74 -15.19
C TYR A 72 8.99 10.66 -15.69
N ALA A 73 9.20 9.42 -15.23
CA ALA A 73 8.17 8.39 -15.32
C ALA A 73 7.13 8.64 -14.22
N MET A 74 5.93 9.07 -14.61
CA MET A 74 4.78 9.18 -13.72
C MET A 74 4.14 7.81 -13.55
N GLN A 75 3.92 7.44 -12.29
CA GLN A 75 3.16 6.25 -11.90
C GLN A 75 2.04 6.69 -10.96
N VAL A 76 0.96 5.92 -10.95
CA VAL A 76 -0.17 6.12 -10.04
C VAL A 76 -0.48 4.83 -9.30
N TRP A 77 -1.02 4.96 -8.11
CA TRP A 77 -1.46 3.83 -7.31
C TRP A 77 -2.77 4.17 -6.62
N ALA A 78 -3.67 3.18 -6.57
CA ALA A 78 -4.89 3.19 -5.80
C ALA A 78 -5.18 1.78 -5.32
N GLU A 79 -5.67 1.62 -4.09
CA GLU A 79 -5.90 0.31 -3.48
C GLU A 79 -6.92 -0.53 -4.25
N GLY A 80 -7.98 0.12 -4.75
CA GLY A 80 -9.06 -0.52 -5.49
C GLY A 80 -8.74 -0.90 -6.94
N ALA A 81 -7.49 -0.76 -7.39
CA ALA A 81 -7.11 -0.95 -8.79
C ALA A 81 -6.04 -2.03 -8.96
N SER A 82 -6.19 -2.85 -10.01
CA SER A 82 -5.22 -3.90 -10.35
C SER A 82 -3.85 -3.32 -10.72
N ALA A 83 -2.77 -4.02 -10.36
CA ALA A 83 -1.41 -3.57 -10.62
C ALA A 83 -1.13 -3.48 -12.13
N GLU A 84 -1.71 -4.39 -12.91
CA GLU A 84 -1.64 -4.43 -14.36
C GLU A 84 -2.29 -3.19 -14.98
N TYR A 85 -3.50 -2.83 -14.52
CA TYR A 85 -4.19 -1.62 -14.97
C TYR A 85 -3.42 -0.36 -14.57
N LEU A 86 -2.97 -0.23 -13.33
CA LEU A 86 -2.18 0.94 -12.88
C LEU A 86 -0.87 1.09 -13.66
N LYS A 87 -0.21 -0.03 -13.99
CA LYS A 87 0.97 -0.02 -14.85
C LYS A 87 0.65 0.53 -16.24
N SER A 88 -0.51 0.22 -16.81
CA SER A 88 -0.96 0.78 -18.10
C SER A 88 -1.17 2.30 -18.08
N LEU A 89 -1.40 2.90 -16.90
CA LEU A 89 -1.53 4.35 -16.72
C LEU A 89 -0.17 5.07 -16.60
N SER A 90 0.93 4.32 -16.52
CA SER A 90 2.27 4.89 -16.38
C SER A 90 2.68 5.59 -17.68
N ARG A 91 3.24 6.80 -17.56
CA ARG A 91 3.65 7.61 -18.71
C ARG A 91 4.80 8.54 -18.37
N GLU A 92 5.53 8.99 -19.38
CA GLU A 92 6.50 10.07 -19.21
C GLU A 92 5.77 11.41 -19.07
N VAL A 93 6.30 12.28 -18.19
CA VAL A 93 5.87 13.67 -18.03
C VAL A 93 7.09 14.58 -18.03
N THR A 94 6.96 15.77 -18.60
CA THR A 94 7.99 16.81 -18.55
C THR A 94 7.60 17.85 -17.51
N VAL A 95 8.55 18.19 -16.64
CA VAL A 95 8.44 19.30 -15.70
C VAL A 95 9.34 20.43 -16.18
N SER A 96 8.78 21.62 -16.33
CA SER A 96 9.47 22.85 -16.72
C SER A 96 8.71 24.08 -16.18
N ALA A 97 9.25 25.28 -16.40
CA ALA A 97 8.56 26.52 -16.00
C ALA A 97 7.17 26.66 -16.66
N SER A 98 7.03 26.24 -17.92
CA SER A 98 5.77 26.30 -18.67
C SER A 98 4.92 25.03 -18.59
N GLU A 99 5.49 23.91 -18.16
CA GLU A 99 4.82 22.60 -18.12
C GLU A 99 4.99 21.97 -16.73
N HIS A 100 3.96 22.07 -15.89
CA HIS A 100 3.99 21.58 -14.51
C HIS A 100 2.63 20.97 -14.10
N SER A 101 1.82 20.58 -15.08
CA SER A 101 0.53 19.94 -14.87
C SER A 101 0.60 18.46 -15.18
N LEU A 102 0.11 17.63 -14.26
CA LEU A 102 -0.06 16.19 -14.49
C LEU A 102 -1.32 15.88 -15.32
N GLY A 103 -2.13 16.89 -15.67
CA GLY A 103 -3.44 16.70 -16.27
C GLY A 103 -4.41 15.93 -15.36
N THR A 104 -5.44 15.32 -15.94
CA THR A 104 -6.40 14.49 -15.21
C THR A 104 -6.08 13.02 -15.41
N VAL A 105 -5.92 12.28 -14.31
CA VAL A 105 -5.85 10.81 -14.33
C VAL A 105 -7.19 10.26 -13.83
N ARG A 106 -7.79 9.34 -14.59
CA ARG A 106 -8.99 8.61 -14.19
C ARG A 106 -8.59 7.20 -13.82
N ILE A 107 -8.86 6.81 -12.58
CA ILE A 107 -8.61 5.46 -12.08
C ILE A 107 -9.95 4.77 -11.91
N ARG A 108 -10.09 3.61 -12.55
CA ARG A 108 -11.19 2.67 -12.27
C ARG A 108 -10.81 1.75 -11.12
N GLU A 109 -11.72 1.58 -10.17
CA GLU A 109 -11.58 0.57 -9.11
C GLU A 109 -12.10 -0.78 -9.62
N ASP A 110 -11.25 -1.50 -10.35
CA ASP A 110 -11.58 -2.83 -10.89
C ASP A 110 -11.30 -3.98 -9.90
N ARG A 111 -10.72 -3.67 -8.75
CA ARG A 111 -10.34 -4.61 -7.69
C ARG A 111 -10.50 -3.97 -6.31
N PRO A 112 -11.72 -3.70 -5.84
CA PRO A 112 -11.94 -3.09 -4.53
C PRO A 112 -11.35 -3.95 -3.39
N PRO A 113 -10.92 -3.34 -2.27
CA PRO A 113 -10.41 -4.08 -1.13
C PRO A 113 -11.49 -5.02 -0.58
N GLY A 114 -11.15 -6.30 -0.47
CA GLY A 114 -11.99 -7.31 0.18
C GLY A 114 -11.37 -7.80 1.50
N PRO A 115 -12.06 -8.71 2.22
CA PRO A 115 -11.49 -9.34 3.41
C PRO A 115 -10.14 -9.99 3.09
N HIS A 116 -9.13 -9.72 3.91
CA HIS A 116 -7.84 -10.38 3.75
C HIS A 116 -7.86 -11.77 4.37
N LYS A 117 -6.96 -12.64 3.90
CA LYS A 117 -6.73 -13.97 4.49
C LYS A 117 -5.81 -13.86 5.71
N ASN A 118 -5.77 -14.89 6.55
CA ASN A 118 -4.77 -15.00 7.60
C ASN A 118 -3.38 -15.32 7.01
N LYS A 119 -2.33 -15.35 7.84
CA LYS A 119 -0.94 -15.55 7.39
C LYS A 119 -0.66 -16.89 6.71
N TYR A 120 -1.59 -17.84 6.83
CA TYR A 120 -1.54 -19.16 6.21
C TYR A 120 -2.33 -19.22 4.88
N GLY A 121 -2.89 -18.10 4.43
CA GLY A 121 -3.68 -18.03 3.20
C GLY A 121 -5.11 -18.57 3.34
N ARG A 122 -5.59 -18.77 4.57
CA ARG A 122 -6.94 -19.29 4.85
C ARG A 122 -7.89 -18.16 5.25
N ASP A 123 -9.19 -18.41 5.10
CA ASP A 123 -10.22 -17.55 5.69
C ASP A 123 -10.10 -17.51 7.22
N TYR A 124 -10.67 -16.47 7.80
CA TYR A 124 -10.84 -16.35 9.24
C TYR A 124 -12.03 -17.20 9.68
N ASP A 125 -11.87 -17.87 10.82
CA ASP A 125 -12.97 -18.56 11.47
C ASP A 125 -13.97 -17.53 12.02
N ALA A 126 -15.20 -17.97 12.30
CA ALA A 126 -16.25 -17.08 12.77
C ALA A 126 -15.83 -16.39 14.09
N PRO A 127 -16.22 -15.12 14.31
CA PRO A 127 -15.94 -14.44 15.58
C PRO A 127 -16.47 -15.27 16.76
N GLY A 128 -15.59 -15.73 17.64
CA GLY A 128 -15.94 -16.54 18.82
C GLY A 128 -15.60 -18.02 18.75
N THR A 129 -15.03 -18.52 17.64
CA THR A 129 -14.46 -19.88 17.57
C THR A 129 -12.92 -19.82 17.63
N ASP A 130 -12.41 -19.83 18.87
CA ASP A 130 -11.06 -20.20 19.31
C ASP A 130 -9.80 -19.48 18.76
N TYR A 131 -9.16 -18.77 19.71
CA TYR A 131 -7.70 -18.69 19.79
C TYR A 131 -7.13 -20.12 19.78
N PRO A 132 -6.09 -20.46 18.98
CA PRO A 132 -5.49 -21.78 19.05
C PRO A 132 -4.97 -22.03 20.48
N PRO A 133 -5.37 -23.11 21.15
CA PRO A 133 -4.85 -23.42 22.47
C PRO A 133 -3.36 -23.77 22.34
N GLY A 134 -2.47 -22.90 22.81
CA GLY A 134 -1.05 -23.26 22.94
C GLY A 134 0.02 -22.16 22.89
N GLU A 135 -0.29 -20.91 22.56
CA GLU A 135 0.73 -19.84 22.64
C GLU A 135 0.67 -19.16 24.02
N PRO A 136 1.80 -19.09 24.76
CA PRO A 136 1.83 -18.56 26.12
C PRO A 136 1.44 -17.08 26.15
N LYS A 137 0.71 -16.72 27.21
CA LYS A 137 0.37 -15.34 27.60
C LYS A 137 1.63 -14.50 27.85
#